data_AF-A0A7X6URC7-F1
#
_entry.id   AF-A0A7X6URC7-F1
#
_cell.length_a   1.000
_cell.length_b   1.000
_cell.length_c   1.000
_cell.angle_alpha   90.00
_cell.angle_beta   90.00
_cell.angle_gamma   90.00
#
_symmetry.space_group_name_H-M   'P 1'
#
loop_
_entity.id
_entity.type
_entity.pdbx_description
1 polymer ?
#
loop_
_entity_poly.entity_id
_entity_poly.type
_entity_poly.pdbx_seq_one_letter_code
_entity_poly.pdbx_strand_id
1 'polypeptide(L)' 'MESFFTTLKKEKPYRLRVKRYPMAYVKTVIFRYIMIYYSRQRIYTSNPGGWPPAVYQEMQLDLAA' A
#
# COMPACT_ATOMS: atom_id res chain seq x y z
N MET A 1 -14.78 -4.94 1.58
CA MET A 1 -13.35 -4.62 1.33
C MET A 1 -12.50 -5.80 1.77
N GLU A 2 -11.54 -6.22 0.95
CA GLU A 2 -10.50 -7.13 1.43
C GLU A 2 -9.57 -6.38 2.39
N SER A 3 -9.05 -7.06 3.43
CA SER A 3 -8.14 -6.42 4.38
C SER A 3 -6.80 -6.08 3.73
N PHE A 4 -6.19 -4.99 4.18
CA PHE A 4 -4.88 -4.53 3.70
C PHE A 4 -3.82 -5.65 3.70
N PHE A 5 -3.71 -6.40 4.81
CA PHE A 5 -2.69 -7.44 4.93
C PHE A 5 -2.94 -8.64 4.02
N THR A 6 -4.19 -8.96 3.72
CA THR A 6 -4.51 -10.02 2.77
C THR A 6 -4.08 -9.61 1.36
N THR A 7 -4.41 -8.39 0.94
CA THR A 7 -3.99 -7.84 -0.36
C THR A 7 -2.46 -7.72 -0.45
N LEU A 8 -1.81 -7.21 0.60
CA LEU A 8 -0.35 -7.10 0.69
C LEU A 8 0.31 -8.46 0.45
N LYS A 9 -0.12 -9.51 1.18
CA LYS A 9 0.42 -10.87 1.04
C LYS A 9 0.29 -11.38 -0.40
N LYS A 10 -0.88 -11.21 -1.01
CA LYS A 10 -1.17 -11.62 -2.39
C LYS A 10 -0.32 -10.88 -3.43
N GLU A 11 -0.15 -9.57 -3.27
CA GLU A 11 0.56 -8.74 -4.25
C GLU A 11 2.10 -8.83 -4.12
N LYS A 12 2.63 -9.03 -2.91
CA LYS A 12 4.08 -9.00 -2.65
C LYS A 12 4.65 -10.32 -2.11
N PRO A 13 4.56 -10.71 -0.83
CA PRO A 13 5.17 -11.93 -0.30
C PRO A 13 4.87 -13.23 -1.05
N TYR A 14 3.67 -13.40 -1.62
CA TYR A 14 3.34 -14.63 -2.35
C TYR A 14 3.89 -14.66 -3.77
N ARG A 15 4.09 -13.49 -4.39
CA ARG A 15 4.72 -13.37 -5.71
C ARG A 15 6.23 -13.35 -5.63
N LEU A 16 6.77 -12.74 -4.58
CA LEU A 16 8.20 -12.75 -4.30
C LEU A 16 8.56 -14.14 -3.76
N ARG A 17 9.56 -14.82 -4.33
CA ARG A 17 10.07 -16.08 -3.77
C ARG A 17 10.87 -15.80 -2.48
N VAL A 18 10.20 -15.34 -1.41
CA VAL A 18 10.79 -14.73 -0.21
C VAL A 18 11.88 -15.58 0.45
N LYS A 19 11.76 -16.91 0.39
CA LYS A 19 12.75 -17.85 0.94
C LYS A 19 14.13 -17.76 0.27
N ARG A 20 14.22 -17.16 -0.92
CA ARG A 20 15.49 -17.00 -1.67
C ARG A 20 16.25 -15.72 -1.32
N TYR A 21 15.66 -14.84 -0.52
CA TYR A 21 16.22 -13.53 -0.23
C TYR A 21 16.48 -13.35 1.26
N PRO A 22 17.49 -12.54 1.64
CA PRO A 22 17.69 -12.15 3.03
C PRO A 22 16.47 -11.40 3.58
N MET A 23 16.20 -11.59 4.87
CA MET A 23 15.06 -10.95 5.54
C MET A 23 15.11 -9.42 5.44
N ALA A 24 16.30 -8.82 5.49
CA ALA A 24 16.49 -7.37 5.32
C ALA A 24 15.94 -6.89 3.97
N TYR A 25 16.25 -7.59 2.87
CA TYR A 25 15.75 -7.26 1.54
C TYR A 25 14.23 -7.36 1.46
N VAL A 26 13.65 -8.44 1.98
CA VAL A 26 12.19 -8.65 1.98
C VAL A 26 11.49 -7.53 2.75
N LYS A 27 12.03 -7.12 3.91
CA LYS A 27 11.52 -5.97 4.67
C LYS A 27 11.57 -4.67 3.86
N THR A 28 12.67 -4.39 3.15
CA THR A 28 12.77 -3.21 2.29
C THR A 28 11.73 -3.22 1.17
N VAL A 29 11.49 -4.37 0.53
CA VAL A 29 10.47 -4.49 -0.53
C VAL A 29 9.07 -4.22 0.03
N ILE A 30 8.72 -4.81 1.18
CA ILE A 30 7.44 -4.58 1.83
C ILE A 30 7.30 -3.11 2.22
N PHE A 31 8.31 -2.52 2.86
CA PHE A 31 8.28 -1.12 3.27
C PHE A 31 8.08 -0.18 2.08
N ARG A 32 8.83 -0.37 0.98
CA ARG A 32 8.67 0.44 -0.24
C ARG A 32 7.29 0.26 -0.86
N TYR A 33 6.75 -0.96 -0.84
CA TYR A 33 5.39 -1.18 -1.33
C TYR A 33 4.36 -0.40 -0.50
N ILE A 34 4.47 -0.37 0.82
CA ILE A 34 3.52 0.34 1.68
C ILE A 34 3.67 1.86 1.51
N MET A 35 4.86 2.39 1.79
CA MET A 35 5.09 3.85 1.88
C MET A 35 5.05 4.56 0.52
N ILE A 36 5.46 3.88 -0.55
CA ILE A 36 5.55 4.49 -1.88
C ILE A 36 4.33 4.12 -2.71
N TYR A 37 4.13 2.83 -2.95
CA TYR A 37 3.09 2.40 -3.86
C TYR A 37 1.69 2.53 -3.24
N TYR A 38 1.45 1.87 -2.10
CA TYR A 38 0.11 1.80 -1.51
C TYR A 38 -0.39 3.18 -1.06
N SER A 39 0.43 3.95 -0.34
CA SER A 39 0.01 5.24 0.21
C SER A 39 -0.11 6.34 -0.85
N ARG A 40 0.77 6.35 -1.87
CA ARG A 40 0.91 7.53 -2.77
C ARG A 40 0.50 7.29 -4.22
N GLN A 41 0.53 6.05 -4.71
CA GLN A 41 0.34 5.78 -6.14
C GLN A 41 -0.87 4.89 -6.43
N ARG A 42 -1.28 4.05 -5.47
CA ARG A 42 -2.33 3.08 -5.68
C ARG A 42 -3.66 3.78 -5.90
N ILE A 43 -4.30 3.48 -7.03
CA ILE A 43 -5.69 3.83 -7.27
C ILE A 43 -6.54 3.00 -6.31
N TYR A 44 -7.26 3.68 -5.42
CA TYR A 44 -8.06 3.02 -4.42
C TYR A 44 -9.54 3.27 -4.69
N THR A 45 -10.18 2.29 -5.34
CA THR A 45 -11.56 2.40 -5.84
C THR A 45 -12.61 2.59 -4.75
N SER A 46 -12.28 2.31 -3.49
CA SER A 46 -13.16 2.59 -2.36
C SER A 46 -13.09 4.04 -1.88
N ASN A 47 -12.02 4.78 -2.21
CA ASN A 47 -12.02 6.24 -2.02
C ASN A 47 -12.75 6.89 -3.19
N PRO A 48 -13.65 7.86 -2.93
CA PRO A 48 -14.21 8.71 -3.96
C PRO A 48 -13.12 9.24 -4.91
N GLY A 49 -13.34 9.14 -6.22
CA GLY A 49 -12.36 9.57 -7.23
C GLY A 49 -11.16 8.63 -7.43
N GLY A 50 -11.10 7.50 -6.72
CA GLY A 50 -9.99 6.54 -6.85
C GLY A 50 -8.67 7.04 -6.27
N TRP A 51 -8.69 8.13 -5.49
CA TRP A 51 -7.49 8.81 -5.01
C TRP A 51 -6.63 7.92 -4.12
N PRO A 52 -5.30 8.03 -4.21
CA PRO A 52 -4.40 7.39 -3.27
C PRO A 52 -4.73 7.77 -1.82
N PRO A 53 -4.51 6.87 -0.85
CA PRO A 53 -4.86 7.10 0.55
C PRO A 53 -4.31 8.41 1.12
N ALA A 54 -3.07 8.78 0.80
CA ALA A 54 -2.47 10.02 1.30
C ALA A 54 -3.19 11.27 0.78
N VAL A 55 -3.51 11.30 -0.52
CA VAL A 55 -4.24 12.41 -1.15
C VAL A 55 -5.64 12.52 -0.57
N TYR A 56 -6.33 11.38 -0.42
CA TYR A 56 -7.66 11.38 0.16
C TYR A 56 -7.65 11.88 1.62
N GLN A 57 -6.65 11.48 2.41
CA GLN A 57 -6.53 11.92 3.79
C GLN A 57 -6.26 13.43 3.89
N GLU A 58 -5.39 13.98 3.03
CA GLU A 58 -5.12 15.42 2.95
C GLU A 58 -6.40 16.20 2.61
N MET A 59 -7.15 15.76 1.59
CA MET A 59 -8.43 16.37 1.23
C MET A 59 -9.44 16.34 2.38
N GLN A 60 -9.48 15.27 3.17
CA GLN A 60 -10.37 15.19 4.34
C GLN A 60 -9.95 16.13 5.47
N LEU A 61 -8.64 16.35 5.66
CA LEU A 61 -8.13 17.30 6.65
C LEU A 61 -8.45 18.75 6.23
N ASP A 62 -8.27 19.07 4.96
CA ASP A 62 -8.60 20.40 4.41
C ASP A 62 -10.10 20.72 4.52
N LEU A 63 -10.97 19.71 4.35
CA LEU A 63 -12.42 19.86 4.53
C LEU A 63 -12.83 20.05 6.00
N ALA A 64 -11.98 19.65 6.94
CA ALA A 64 -12.26 19.72 8.38
C ALA A 64 -11.68 20.99 9.05
N ALA A 65 -10.85 21.76 8.34
CA ALA A 65 -10.22 23.00 8.79
C ALA A 65 -11.07 24.24 8.44
#